data_AF-A0A7V7RQJ3-F1
#
_entry.id   AF-A0A7V7RQJ3-F1
#
_cell.length_a   1.000
_cell.length_b   1.000
_cell.length_c   1.000
_cell.angle_alpha   90.00
_cell.angle_beta   90.00
_cell.angle_gamma   90.00
#
_symmetry.space_group_name_H-M   'P 1'
#
loop_
_entity.id
_entity.type
_entity.pdbx_description
1 polymer ?
#
loop_
_entity_poly.entity_id
_entity_poly.type
_entity_poly.pdbx_seq_one_letter_code
_entity_poly.pdbx_strand_id
1 'polypeptide(L)'
;MIIIQQKMKLVVLLTASIAMLILPLIMPIYYLPFYYLLAVLLLPVSFYRVIRHEHFERKFLRRWKKAREKDYWTIVLREGARSILLLIFVANFTTVFAYGLTPVSLFRQDTGEVNIPFLLFFIIFLPVFYFIAGLIQYYDNERRYNRANEYFQKEI
;
A
#
# COMPACT_ATOMS: atom_id res chain seq x y z
N MET A 1 -25.44 -2.21 -10.17
CA MET A 1 -24.02 -2.63 -10.22
C MET A 1 -23.20 -2.16 -9.00
N ILE A 2 -23.34 -0.92 -8.55
CA ILE A 2 -22.57 -0.34 -7.41
C ILE A 2 -22.78 -1.11 -6.10
N ILE A 3 -24.02 -1.49 -5.77
CA ILE A 3 -24.36 -2.25 -4.56
C ILE A 3 -23.63 -3.60 -4.52
N ILE A 4 -23.52 -4.29 -5.65
CA ILE A 4 -22.83 -5.60 -5.75
C ILE A 4 -21.33 -5.42 -5.50
N GLN A 5 -20.72 -4.38 -6.07
CA GLN A 5 -19.29 -4.10 -5.83
C GLN A 5 -18.98 -3.72 -4.39
N GLN A 6 -19.88 -3.00 -3.71
CA GLN A 6 -19.73 -2.68 -2.29
C GLN A 6 -19.83 -3.94 -1.41
N LYS A 7 -20.81 -4.82 -1.69
CA LYS A 7 -20.95 -6.10 -0.98
C LYS A 7 -19.70 -6.96 -1.12
N MET A 8 -19.15 -7.08 -2.34
CA MET A 8 -17.90 -7.82 -2.58
C MET A 8 -16.71 -7.23 -1.82
N LYS A 9 -16.54 -5.90 -1.83
CA LYS A 9 -15.48 -5.23 -1.06
C LYS A 9 -15.59 -5.50 0.44
N LEU A 10 -16.81 -5.54 0.97
CA LEU A 10 -17.06 -5.81 2.38
C LEU A 10 -16.75 -7.28 2.73
N VAL A 11 -17.14 -8.22 1.88
CA VAL A 11 -16.80 -9.65 2.04
C VAL A 11 -15.29 -9.87 2.03
N VAL A 12 -14.58 -9.26 1.08
CA VAL A 12 -13.12 -9.32 1.03
C VAL A 12 -12.49 -8.71 2.28
N LEU A 13 -13.00 -7.56 2.74
CA LEU A 13 -12.52 -6.93 3.97
C LEU A 13 -12.72 -7.83 5.19
N LEU A 14 -13.90 -8.44 5.35
CA LEU A 14 -14.19 -9.37 6.45
C LEU A 14 -13.26 -10.59 6.41
N THR A 15 -13.08 -11.18 5.23
CA THR A 15 -12.20 -12.34 5.04
C THR A 15 -10.75 -11.99 5.39
N ALA A 16 -10.26 -10.85 4.91
CA ALA A 16 -8.91 -10.36 5.22
C ALA A 16 -8.75 -10.04 6.72
N SER A 17 -9.79 -9.50 7.35
CA SER A 17 -9.82 -9.22 8.79
C SER A 17 -9.69 -10.49 9.63
N ILE A 18 -10.45 -11.53 9.28
CA ILE A 18 -10.38 -12.84 9.95
C ILE A 18 -9.00 -13.48 9.74
N ALA A 19 -8.50 -13.47 8.50
CA ALA A 19 -7.17 -13.99 8.19
C ALA A 19 -6.07 -13.28 8.99
N MET A 20 -6.17 -11.95 9.14
CA MET A 20 -5.26 -11.16 9.97
C MET A 20 -5.32 -11.59 11.44
N LEU A 21 -6.51 -11.82 12.00
CA LEU A 21 -6.63 -12.27 13.40
C LEU A 21 -6.10 -13.69 13.65
N ILE A 22 -6.18 -14.57 12.65
CA ILE A 22 -5.69 -15.95 12.71
C ILE A 22 -4.19 -16.04 12.46
N LEU A 23 -3.60 -15.09 11.74
CA LEU A 23 -2.19 -15.10 11.34
C LEU A 23 -1.20 -15.41 12.49
N PRO A 24 -1.34 -14.84 13.71
CA PRO A 24 -0.42 -15.13 14.82
C PRO A 24 -0.54 -16.54 15.39
N LEU A 25 -1.62 -17.27 15.07
CA LEU A 25 -1.80 -18.67 15.49
C LEU A 25 -0.99 -19.63 14.60
N ILE A 26 -0.68 -19.23 13.37
CA ILE A 26 0.06 -20.04 12.40
C ILE A 26 1.51 -19.58 12.20
N MET A 27 1.83 -18.33 12.54
CA MET A 27 3.18 -17.79 12.47
C MET A 27 3.60 -17.18 13.81
N PRO A 28 4.81 -17.48 14.31
CA PRO A 28 5.32 -16.88 15.53
C PRO A 28 5.61 -15.39 15.29
N ILE A 29 4.74 -14.53 15.81
CA ILE A 29 4.93 -13.06 15.75
C ILE A 29 5.61 -12.61 17.04
N TYR A 30 6.81 -12.06 16.92
CA TYR A 30 7.63 -11.67 18.07
C TYR A 30 6.92 -10.64 18.98
N TYR A 31 6.32 -9.59 18.40
CA TYR A 31 5.64 -8.53 19.15
C TYR A 31 4.11 -8.65 19.09
N LEU A 32 3.58 -9.73 19.66
CA LEU A 32 2.15 -10.08 19.60
C LEU A 32 1.18 -8.97 20.10
N PRO A 33 1.42 -8.26 21.23
CA PRO A 33 0.49 -7.21 21.68
C PRO A 33 0.38 -6.05 20.69
N PHE A 34 1.51 -5.63 20.09
CA PHE A 34 1.54 -4.56 19.10
C PHE A 34 0.85 -4.97 17.79
N TYR A 35 0.98 -6.24 17.41
CA TYR A 35 0.26 -6.79 16.26
C TYR A 35 -1.26 -6.62 16.42
N TYR A 36 -1.81 -7.06 17.55
CA TYR A 36 -3.24 -6.93 17.82
C TYR A 36 -3.68 -5.47 17.95
N LEU A 37 -2.87 -4.61 18.57
CA LEU A 37 -3.15 -3.18 18.62
C LEU A 37 -3.28 -2.59 17.20
N LEU A 38 -2.34 -2.90 16.31
CA LEU A 38 -2.39 -2.45 14.92
C LEU A 38 -3.61 -3.02 14.18
N ALA A 39 -3.92 -4.32 14.38
CA ALA A 39 -5.10 -4.96 13.80
C ALA A 39 -6.38 -4.23 14.22
N VAL A 40 -6.55 -3.99 15.51
CA VAL A 40 -7.71 -3.29 16.08
C VAL A 40 -7.82 -1.86 15.56
N LEU A 41 -6.70 -1.16 15.31
CA LEU A 41 -6.71 0.18 14.73
C LEU A 41 -7.03 0.18 13.23
N LEU A 42 -6.50 -0.78 12.47
CA LEU A 42 -6.69 -0.86 11.02
C LEU A 42 -8.11 -1.26 10.62
N LEU A 43 -8.80 -2.06 11.44
CA LEU A 43 -10.15 -2.54 11.15
C LEU A 43 -11.14 -1.36 11.03
N PRO A 44 -11.37 -0.51 12.04
CA PRO A 44 -12.28 0.64 11.94
C PRO A 44 -11.92 1.57 10.77
N VAL A 45 -10.62 1.83 10.55
CA VAL A 45 -10.14 2.67 9.44
C VAL A 45 -10.53 2.07 8.08
N SER A 46 -10.39 0.75 7.93
CA SER A 46 -10.72 0.05 6.69
C SER A 46 -12.23 0.01 6.45
N PHE A 47 -13.03 -0.27 7.49
CA PHE A 47 -14.49 -0.20 7.42
C PHE A 47 -14.97 1.21 7.05
N TYR A 48 -14.45 2.23 7.75
CA TYR A 48 -14.76 3.62 7.48
C TYR A 48 -14.46 4.00 6.02
N ARG A 49 -13.32 3.54 5.49
CA ARG A 49 -12.92 3.77 4.10
C ARG A 49 -13.86 3.11 3.08
N VAL A 50 -14.35 1.89 3.37
CA VAL A 50 -15.31 1.19 2.50
C VAL A 50 -16.68 1.87 2.52
N ILE A 51 -17.18 2.26 3.71
CA ILE A 51 -18.49 2.93 3.84
C ILE A 51 -18.48 4.31 3.16
N ARG A 52 -17.40 5.08 3.34
CA ARG A 52 -17.27 6.45 2.77
C ARG A 52 -16.64 6.46 1.38
N HIS A 53 -16.73 5.37 0.63
CA HIS A 53 -16.05 5.23 -0.67
C HIS A 53 -16.29 6.41 -1.61
N GLU A 54 -17.54 6.86 -1.76
CA GLU A 54 -17.89 7.99 -2.64
C GLU A 54 -17.22 9.30 -2.22
N HIS A 55 -17.13 9.57 -0.93
CA HIS A 55 -16.43 10.75 -0.42
C HIS A 55 -14.94 10.69 -0.78
N PHE A 56 -14.32 9.51 -0.67
CA PHE A 56 -12.93 9.31 -1.08
C PHE A 56 -12.73 9.41 -2.59
N GLU A 57 -13.67 8.96 -3.42
CA GLU A 57 -13.63 9.13 -4.88
C GLU A 57 -13.71 10.60 -5.27
N ARG A 58 -14.65 11.36 -4.69
CA ARG A 58 -14.75 12.81 -4.94
C ARG A 58 -13.47 13.55 -4.50
N LYS A 59 -12.92 13.19 -3.34
CA LYS A 59 -11.65 13.75 -2.85
C LYS A 59 -10.46 13.33 -3.73
N PHE A 60 -10.48 12.13 -4.29
CA PHE A 60 -9.49 11.67 -5.27
C PHE A 60 -9.58 12.50 -6.55
N LEU A 61 -10.76 12.62 -7.16
CA LEU A 61 -10.98 13.40 -8.40
C LEU A 61 -10.48 14.84 -8.28
N ARG A 62 -10.85 15.54 -7.20
CA ARG A 62 -10.40 16.92 -6.97
C ARG A 62 -8.88 17.03 -6.88
N ARG A 63 -8.23 16.09 -6.20
CA ARG A 63 -6.77 16.07 -6.06
C ARG A 63 -6.06 15.66 -7.36
N TRP A 64 -6.60 14.67 -8.06
CA TRP A 64 -6.02 14.18 -9.30
C TRP A 64 -6.16 15.20 -10.43
N LYS A 65 -7.29 15.91 -10.52
CA LYS A 65 -7.47 17.02 -11.45
C LYS A 65 -6.36 18.07 -11.30
N LYS A 66 -6.07 18.50 -10.06
CA LYS A 66 -4.95 19.42 -9.76
C LYS A 66 -3.57 18.80 -10.01
N ALA A 67 -3.43 17.48 -9.83
CA ALA A 67 -2.15 16.81 -10.06
C ALA A 67 -1.82 16.76 -11.56
N ARG A 68 -2.81 16.55 -12.43
CA ARG A 68 -2.66 16.50 -13.89
C ARG A 68 -2.22 17.81 -14.53
N GLU A 69 -2.43 18.94 -13.85
CA GLU A 69 -1.93 20.25 -14.29
C GLU A 69 -0.41 20.37 -14.13
N LYS A 70 0.25 19.42 -13.45
CA LYS A 70 1.70 19.37 -13.28
C LYS A 70 2.36 18.49 -14.34
N ASP A 71 3.68 18.62 -14.46
CA ASP A 71 4.46 17.81 -15.38
C ASP A 71 4.31 16.31 -15.12
N TYR A 72 4.12 15.57 -16.21
CA TYR A 72 3.96 14.12 -16.22
C TYR A 72 5.02 13.40 -15.37
N TRP A 73 6.30 13.73 -15.60
CA TRP A 73 7.41 13.10 -14.90
C TRP A 73 7.38 13.34 -13.39
N THR A 74 7.01 14.56 -12.96
CA THR A 74 6.88 14.89 -11.53
C THR A 74 5.83 14.03 -10.84
N ILE A 75 4.72 13.71 -11.54
CA ILE A 75 3.67 12.84 -10.99
C ILE A 75 4.17 11.40 -10.91
N VAL A 76 4.77 10.88 -11.98
CA VAL A 76 5.31 9.51 -12.04
C VAL A 76 6.32 9.28 -10.92
N LEU A 77 7.29 10.20 -10.75
CA LEU A 77 8.30 10.13 -9.70
C LEU A 77 7.66 10.18 -8.30
N ARG A 78 6.66 11.05 -8.09
CA ARG A 78 5.97 11.15 -6.79
C ARG A 78 5.21 9.87 -6.44
N GLU A 79 4.48 9.29 -7.39
CA GLU A 79 3.73 8.04 -7.15
C GLU A 79 4.69 6.84 -6.99
N GLY A 80 5.79 6.80 -7.72
CA GLY A 80 6.87 5.83 -7.53
C GLY A 80 7.47 5.92 -6.12
N ALA A 81 7.74 7.14 -5.64
CA ALA A 81 8.28 7.38 -4.30
C ALA A 81 7.35 6.87 -3.21
N ARG A 82 6.06 7.16 -3.36
CA ARG A 82 5.05 6.68 -2.42
C ARG A 82 5.00 5.16 -2.36
N SER A 83 5.13 4.48 -3.50
CA SER A 83 5.13 3.02 -3.58
C SER A 83 6.36 2.41 -2.91
N ILE A 84 7.54 3.00 -3.14
CA ILE A 84 8.78 2.56 -2.48
C ILE A 84 8.75 2.81 -0.98
N LEU A 85 8.31 3.99 -0.54
CA LEU A 85 8.23 4.30 0.89
C LEU A 85 7.31 3.31 1.61
N LEU A 86 6.18 2.93 0.98
CA LEU A 86 5.30 1.91 1.52
C LEU A 86 6.00 0.54 1.58
N LEU A 87 6.70 0.13 0.52
CA LEU A 87 7.43 -1.13 0.49
C LEU A 87 8.52 -1.18 1.56
N ILE A 88 9.32 -0.12 1.69
CA ILE A 88 10.34 0.01 2.73
C ILE A 88 9.68 -0.08 4.10
N PHE A 89 8.60 0.67 4.34
CA PHE A 89 7.87 0.62 5.61
C PHE A 89 7.37 -0.79 5.93
N VAL A 90 6.74 -1.49 4.98
CA VAL A 90 6.23 -2.85 5.16
C VAL A 90 7.36 -3.86 5.41
N ALA A 91 8.48 -3.75 4.69
CA ALA A 91 9.64 -4.62 4.87
C ALA A 91 10.26 -4.42 6.27
N ASN A 92 10.45 -3.17 6.68
CA ASN A 92 10.96 -2.84 8.01
C ASN A 92 10.00 -3.28 9.11
N PHE A 93 8.71 -3.01 8.93
CA PHE A 93 7.67 -3.41 9.88
C PHE A 93 7.65 -4.93 10.05
N THR A 94 7.65 -5.69 8.95
CA THR A 94 7.71 -7.16 9.00
C THR A 94 8.99 -7.64 9.70
N THR A 95 10.15 -7.05 9.36
CA THR A 95 11.45 -7.41 9.95
C THR A 95 11.46 -7.23 11.46
N VAL A 96 10.98 -6.08 11.95
CA VAL A 96 10.95 -5.78 13.38
C VAL A 96 9.86 -6.56 14.09
N PHE A 97 8.63 -6.55 13.58
CA PHE A 97 7.47 -7.08 14.30
C PHE A 97 7.30 -8.60 14.20
N ALA A 98 7.59 -9.17 13.03
CA ALA A 98 7.48 -10.62 12.84
C ALA A 98 8.73 -11.33 13.34
N TYR A 99 9.92 -10.85 12.94
CA TYR A 99 11.18 -11.56 13.20
C TYR A 99 11.97 -11.03 14.40
N GLY A 100 11.61 -9.87 14.98
CA GLY A 100 12.37 -9.28 16.08
C GLY A 100 13.76 -8.76 15.66
N LEU A 101 13.96 -8.53 14.36
CA LEU A 101 15.25 -8.17 13.79
C LEU A 101 15.36 -6.66 13.54
N THR A 102 16.60 -6.15 13.51
CA THR A 102 16.84 -4.75 13.12
C THR A 102 16.85 -4.62 11.60
N PRO A 103 16.39 -3.51 11.01
CA PRO A 103 16.46 -3.31 9.56
C PRO A 103 17.85 -3.50 8.95
N VAL A 104 18.89 -3.15 9.72
CA VAL A 104 20.30 -3.29 9.30
C VAL A 104 20.70 -4.75 9.13
N SER A 105 20.05 -5.68 9.86
CA SER A 105 20.37 -7.11 9.74
C SER A 105 19.95 -7.70 8.39
N LEU A 106 19.05 -7.06 7.64
CA LEU A 106 18.72 -7.47 6.26
C LEU A 106 19.93 -7.42 5.32
N PHE A 107 20.90 -6.56 5.62
CA PHE A 107 22.11 -6.39 4.83
C PHE A 107 23.32 -7.12 5.41
N ARG A 108 23.16 -7.89 6.49
CA ARG A 108 24.23 -8.65 7.11
C ARG A 108 24.01 -10.15 6.87
N GLN A 109 25.10 -10.86 6.63
CA GLN A 109 25.11 -12.32 6.64
C GLN A 109 25.15 -12.84 8.08
N ASP A 110 24.97 -14.15 8.27
CA ASP A 110 25.03 -14.80 9.58
C ASP A 110 26.39 -14.60 10.28
N THR A 111 27.45 -14.34 9.50
CA THR A 111 28.80 -14.00 9.96
C THR A 111 28.94 -12.56 10.46
N GLY A 112 27.91 -11.73 10.30
CA GLY A 112 27.92 -10.30 10.63
C GLY A 112 28.49 -9.39 9.55
N GLU A 113 29.06 -9.95 8.48
CA GLU A 113 29.60 -9.21 7.33
C GLU A 113 28.48 -8.65 6.44
N VAL A 114 28.77 -7.56 5.74
CA VAL A 114 27.80 -6.94 4.82
C VAL A 114 27.62 -7.83 3.60
N ASN A 115 26.38 -8.20 3.30
CA ASN A 115 26.02 -8.94 2.09
C ASN A 115 26.05 -8.00 0.87
N ILE A 116 27.25 -7.79 0.32
CA ILE A 116 27.48 -6.90 -0.83
C ILE A 116 26.61 -7.25 -2.04
N PRO A 117 26.48 -8.53 -2.47
CA PRO A 117 25.59 -8.89 -3.58
C PRO A 117 24.13 -8.47 -3.35
N PHE A 118 23.62 -8.68 -2.13
CA PHE A 118 22.25 -8.30 -1.78
C PHE A 118 22.07 -6.78 -1.72
N LEU A 119 23.06 -6.06 -1.19
CA LEU A 119 23.06 -4.60 -1.18
C LEU A 119 23.05 -4.03 -2.60
N LEU A 120 23.89 -4.55 -3.50
CA LEU A 120 23.93 -4.15 -4.91
C LEU A 120 22.61 -4.46 -5.62
N PHE A 121 22.02 -5.63 -5.36
CA PHE A 121 20.69 -5.96 -5.85
C PHE A 121 19.68 -4.89 -5.42
N PHE A 122 19.66 -4.49 -4.15
CA PHE A 122 18.76 -3.44 -3.66
C PHE A 122 19.01 -2.08 -4.34
N ILE A 123 20.27 -1.66 -4.48
CA ILE A 123 20.65 -0.38 -5.09
C ILE A 123 20.24 -0.31 -6.56
N ILE A 124 20.33 -1.41 -7.31
CA ILE A 124 19.98 -1.44 -8.74
C ILE A 124 18.49 -1.69 -8.94
N PHE A 125 17.90 -2.61 -8.17
CA PHE A 125 16.51 -3.01 -8.32
C PHE A 125 15.54 -1.94 -7.85
N LEU A 126 15.83 -1.24 -6.74
CA LEU A 126 14.91 -0.23 -6.20
C LEU A 126 14.63 0.90 -7.19
N PRO A 127 15.61 1.55 -7.85
CA PRO A 127 15.34 2.59 -8.83
C PRO A 127 14.54 2.10 -10.05
N VAL A 128 14.77 0.88 -10.50
CA VAL A 128 14.00 0.30 -11.61
C VAL A 128 12.55 0.06 -11.16
N PHE A 129 12.37 -0.56 -10.00
CA PHE A 129 11.05 -0.82 -9.42
C PHE A 129 10.31 0.48 -9.11
N TYR A 130 11.00 1.50 -8.59
CA TYR A 130 10.49 2.85 -8.36
C TYR A 130 9.81 3.42 -9.59
N PHE A 131 10.52 3.37 -10.72
CA PHE A 131 10.08 3.97 -11.96
C PHE A 131 8.90 3.19 -12.56
N ILE A 132 9.00 1.86 -12.59
CA ILE A 132 7.92 0.98 -13.07
C ILE A 132 6.66 1.17 -12.22
N ALA A 133 6.80 1.18 -10.89
CA ALA A 133 5.68 1.40 -9.98
C ALA A 133 5.05 2.78 -10.20
N GLY A 134 5.86 3.83 -10.41
CA GLY A 134 5.39 5.16 -10.73
C GLY A 134 4.57 5.22 -12.02
N LEU A 135 5.03 4.55 -13.08
CA LEU A 135 4.30 4.46 -14.35
C LEU A 135 2.98 3.71 -14.18
N ILE A 136 3.00 2.52 -13.58
CA ILE A 136 1.80 1.70 -13.35
C ILE A 136 0.77 2.50 -12.54
N GLN A 137 1.22 3.14 -11.46
CA GLN A 137 0.35 3.92 -10.58
C GLN A 137 -0.24 5.15 -11.29
N TYR A 138 0.55 5.82 -12.13
CA TYR A 138 0.06 6.92 -12.96
C TYR A 138 -1.07 6.45 -13.89
N TYR A 139 -0.84 5.38 -14.66
CA TYR A 139 -1.83 4.86 -15.61
C TYR A 139 -3.09 4.35 -14.93
N ASP A 140 -2.97 3.65 -13.79
CA ASP A 140 -4.15 3.19 -13.05
C ASP A 140 -4.95 4.36 -12.46
N ASN A 141 -4.27 5.39 -11.93
CA ASN A 141 -4.92 6.60 -11.45
C ASN A 141 -5.63 7.36 -12.58
N GLU A 142 -5.03 7.44 -13.76
CA GLU A 142 -5.65 8.08 -14.93
C GLU A 142 -6.89 7.32 -15.41
N ARG A 143 -6.80 5.98 -15.50
CA ARG A 143 -7.95 5.12 -15.82
C ARG A 143 -9.06 5.25 -14.77
N ARG A 144 -8.71 5.32 -13.49
CA ARG A 144 -9.66 5.55 -12.39
C ARG A 144 -10.32 6.92 -12.50
N TYR A 145 -9.54 7.96 -12.82
CA TYR A 145 -10.06 9.32 -12.98
C TYR A 145 -11.08 9.39 -14.11
N ASN A 146 -10.79 8.83 -15.28
CA ASN A 146 -11.72 8.86 -16.41
C ASN A 146 -13.05 8.18 -16.08
N ARG A 147 -13.00 6.99 -15.47
CA ARG A 147 -14.20 6.26 -15.01
C ARG A 147 -15.01 7.06 -13.99
N ALA A 148 -14.33 7.66 -13.02
CA ALA A 148 -15.01 8.42 -11.97
C ALA A 148 -15.59 9.73 -12.51
N ASN A 149 -14.90 10.42 -13.43
CA ASN A 149 -15.40 11.65 -14.06
C ASN A 149 -16.66 11.41 -14.90
N GLU A 150 -16.66 10.36 -15.73
CA GLU A 150 -17.85 9.94 -16.49
C GLU A 150 -19.05 9.63 -15.58
N TYR A 151 -18.80 8.99 -14.43
CA TYR A 151 -19.83 8.65 -13.47
C TYR A 151 -20.49 9.90 -12.87
N PHE A 152 -19.69 10.85 -12.36
CA PHE A 152 -20.25 12.06 -11.73
C PHE A 152 -20.82 13.07 -12.71
N GLN A 153 -20.41 13.05 -13.99
CA GLN A 153 -21.05 13.88 -15.01
C GLN A 153 -22.48 13.44 -15.35
N LYS A 154 -22.82 12.16 -15.16
CA LYS A 154 -24.18 11.64 -15.38
C LYS A 154 -25.16 11.91 -14.23
N GLU A 155 -24.64 12.31 -13.06
CA GLU A 155 -25.45 12.65 -11.88
C GLU A 155 -25.87 14.14 -11.85
N ILE A 156 -25.34 14.97 -12.75
CA ILE A 156 -25.66 16.41 -12.90
C ILE A 156 -26.62 16.57 -14.08
#